data_AF-A0A8S3JCL7-F1
#
_entry.id   AF-A0A8S3JCL7-F1
#
_cell.length_a   1.000
_cell.length_b   1.000
_cell.length_c   1.000
_cell.angle_alpha   90.00
_cell.angle_beta   90.00
_cell.angle_gamma   90.00
#
_symmetry.space_group_name_H-M   'P 1'
#
loop_
_entity.id
_entity.type
_entity.pdbx_description
1 polymer ?
#
loop_
_entity_poly.entity_id
_entity_poly.type
_entity_poly.pdbx_seq_one_letter_code
_entity_poly.pdbx_strand_id
1 'polypeptide(L)' 'MTYLTNATSLPIRDKFQRLTQIATLLSLEKLKEINDYWDPTSSKITWRLTPSEVRQILNLRTDFRNDDIRALKL' A
#
# COMPACT_ATOMS: atom_id res chain seq x y z
N MET A 1 -8.26 -14.19 -18.62
CA MET A 1 -7.98 -13.87 -17.21
C MET A 1 -9.31 -13.48 -16.56
N THR A 2 -10.23 -14.43 -16.39
CA THR A 2 -11.66 -14.12 -16.19
C THR A 2 -12.41 -15.19 -15.38
N TYR A 3 -11.73 -15.84 -14.42
CA TYR A 3 -12.40 -16.85 -13.58
C TYR A 3 -12.96 -16.28 -12.27
N LEU A 4 -12.46 -15.13 -11.81
CA LEU A 4 -12.86 -14.52 -10.54
C LEU A 4 -13.85 -13.36 -10.68
N THR A 5 -14.07 -12.84 -11.90
CA THR A 5 -15.00 -11.72 -12.12
C THR A 5 -16.47 -12.13 -12.07
N ASN A 6 -16.77 -13.43 -12.23
CA ASN A 6 -18.13 -13.95 -12.29
C ASN A 6 -18.70 -14.36 -10.92
N ALA A 7 -17.88 -14.37 -9.86
CA ALA A 7 -18.31 -14.63 -8.49
C ALA A 7 -18.66 -13.29 -7.83
N THR A 8 -19.88 -12.84 -8.10
CA THR A 8 -20.62 -11.77 -7.44
C THR A 8 -20.17 -11.52 -6.00
N SER A 9 -19.62 -10.32 -5.74
CA SER A 9 -19.80 -9.54 -4.50
C SER A 9 -18.78 -8.39 -4.43
N LEU A 10 -19.28 -7.15 -4.45
CA LEU A 10 -18.58 -5.93 -4.04
C LEU A 10 -17.56 -6.12 -2.87
N PRO A 11 -17.83 -6.89 -1.80
CA PRO A 11 -16.87 -7.07 -0.69
C PRO A 11 -15.58 -7.85 -1.02
N ILE A 12 -15.54 -8.68 -2.07
CA ILE A 12 -14.28 -9.33 -2.49
C ILE A 12 -13.35 -8.28 -3.09
N ARG A 13 -13.90 -7.32 -3.85
CA ARG A 13 -13.13 -6.23 -4.44
C ARG A 13 -12.50 -5.34 -3.36
N ASP A 14 -13.22 -5.02 -2.27
CA ASP A 14 -12.65 -4.28 -1.12
C ASP A 14 -11.49 -5.03 -0.45
N LYS A 15 -11.62 -6.35 -0.26
CA LYS A 15 -10.52 -7.18 0.30
C LYS A 15 -9.31 -7.23 -0.63
N PHE A 16 -9.54 -7.40 -1.93
CA PHE A 16 -8.48 -7.35 -2.94
C PHE A 16 -7.85 -5.96 -3.05
N GLN A 17 -8.63 -4.89 -2.87
CA GLN A 17 -8.11 -3.52 -2.95
C GLN A 17 -7.08 -3.26 -1.85
N ARG A 18 -7.30 -3.77 -0.63
CA ARG A 18 -6.31 -3.72 0.45
C ARG A 18 -5.07 -4.55 0.12
N LEU A 19 -5.22 -5.75 -0.43
CA LEU A 19 -4.09 -6.58 -0.85
C LEU A 19 -3.27 -5.93 -1.98
N THR A 20 -3.95 -5.32 -2.96
CA THR A 20 -3.31 -4.57 -4.04
C THR A 20 -2.53 -3.39 -3.49
N GLN A 21 -3.09 -2.63 -2.52
CA GLN A 21 -2.36 -1.55 -1.86
C GLN A 21 -1.10 -2.05 -1.13
N ILE A 22 -1.19 -3.18 -0.44
CA ILE A 22 -0.03 -3.82 0.21
C ILE A 22 1.02 -4.22 -0.83
N ALA A 23 0.59 -4.84 -1.94
CA ALA A 23 1.48 -5.22 -3.02
C ALA A 23 2.18 -4.01 -3.66
N THR A 24 1.46 -2.90 -3.86
CA THR A 24 2.02 -1.64 -4.36
C THR A 24 3.08 -1.07 -3.42
N LEU A 25 2.86 -1.12 -2.10
CA LEU A 25 3.84 -0.70 -1.10
C LEU A 25 5.11 -1.56 -1.13
N LEU A 26 4.95 -2.86 -1.29
CA LEU A 26 6.08 -3.79 -1.42
C LEU A 26 6.81 -3.63 -2.77
N SER A 27 6.11 -3.19 -3.82
CA SER A 27 6.68 -2.98 -5.15
C SER A 27 7.33 -1.61 -5.35
N LEU A 28 7.36 -0.73 -4.34
CA LEU A 28 8.07 0.55 -4.45
C LEU A 28 9.56 0.29 -4.72
N GLU A 29 10.26 1.14 -5.46
CA GLU A 29 11.71 0.99 -5.58
C GLU A 29 12.41 1.80 -4.49
N LYS A 30 11.83 2.95 -4.11
CA LYS A 30 12.40 3.86 -3.12
C LYS A 30 11.35 4.26 -2.09
N LEU A 31 11.78 4.30 -0.83
CA LEU A 31 10.98 4.79 0.29
C LEU A 31 10.42 6.20 0.05
N LYS A 32 11.13 7.06 -0.68
CA LYS A 32 10.68 8.43 -0.97
C LYS A 32 9.40 8.47 -1.82
N GLU A 33 9.18 7.49 -2.69
CA GLU A 33 8.01 7.41 -3.57
C GLU A 33 6.71 7.28 -2.78
N ILE A 34 6.75 6.70 -1.59
CA ILE A 34 5.55 6.58 -0.76
C ILE A 34 4.99 7.95 -0.36
N ASN A 35 5.83 8.97 -0.19
CA ASN A 35 5.34 10.31 0.18
C ASN A 35 4.50 10.91 -0.96
N ASP A 36 4.90 10.68 -2.21
CA ASP A 36 4.13 11.09 -3.39
C ASP A 36 2.79 10.35 -3.48
N TYR A 37 2.76 9.08 -3.08
CA TYR A 37 1.51 8.32 -3.06
C TYR A 37 0.65 8.56 -1.82
N TRP A 38 1.21 8.98 -0.70
CA TRP A 38 0.47 9.13 0.55
C TRP A 38 -0.20 10.50 0.66
N ASP A 39 0.35 11.52 -0.01
CA ASP A 39 -0.25 12.84 0.00
C ASP A 39 -1.68 12.79 -0.60
N PRO A 40 -2.71 13.19 0.16
CA PRO A 40 -4.10 13.15 -0.31
C PRO A 40 -4.37 14.12 -1.46
N THR A 41 -3.48 15.08 -1.72
CA THR A 41 -3.57 15.98 -2.87
C THR A 41 -2.91 15.41 -4.12
N SER A 42 -1.96 14.48 -3.98
CA SER A 42 -1.16 13.96 -5.09
C SER A 42 -1.65 12.59 -5.60
N SER A 43 -2.29 11.80 -4.72
CA SER A 43 -2.65 10.42 -5.03
C SER A 43 -4.12 10.23 -5.41
N LYS A 44 -4.36 9.49 -6.50
CA LYS A 44 -5.69 8.95 -6.86
C LYS A 44 -6.06 7.71 -6.03
N ILE A 45 -5.21 7.32 -5.08
CA ILE A 45 -5.37 6.10 -4.28
C ILE A 45 -6.02 6.48 -2.96
N THR A 46 -7.24 6.01 -2.74
CA THR A 46 -7.86 6.07 -1.41
C THR A 46 -7.22 5.02 -0.51
N TRP A 47 -6.18 5.41 0.23
CA TRP A 47 -5.54 4.54 1.21
C TRP A 47 -6.55 4.12 2.29
N ARG A 48 -6.72 2.80 2.46
CA ARG A 48 -7.53 2.22 3.54
C ARG A 48 -6.67 1.60 4.65
N LEU A 49 -5.37 1.74 4.53
CA LEU A 49 -4.37 1.29 5.50
C LEU A 49 -4.06 2.45 6.45
N THR A 50 -3.81 2.13 7.70
CA THR A 50 -3.31 3.11 8.68
C THR A 50 -1.80 3.33 8.50
N PRO A 51 -1.25 4.49 8.93
CA PRO A 51 0.19 4.74 8.94
C PRO A 51 0.99 3.61 9.60
N SER A 52 0.45 3.02 10.67
CA SER A 52 1.06 1.90 11.39
C SER A 52 1.16 0.64 10.54
N GLU A 53 0.10 0.30 9.80
CA GLU A 53 0.09 -0.86 8.90
C GLU A 53 1.06 -0.67 7.74
N VAL A 54 1.11 0.53 7.16
CA VAL A 54 2.08 0.89 6.11
C VAL A 54 3.51 0.68 6.60
N ARG A 55 3.83 1.17 7.81
CA ARG A 55 5.15 0.96 8.42
C ARG A 55 5.47 -0.51 8.65
N GLN A 56 4.50 -1.31 9.09
CA GLN A 56 4.68 -2.76 9.23
C GLN A 56 4.97 -3.44 7.90
N ILE A 57 4.24 -3.08 6.83
CA ILE A 57 4.43 -3.64 5.49
C ILE A 57 5.80 -3.25 4.92
N LEU A 58 6.20 -1.98 5.05
CA LEU A 58 7.52 -1.52 4.61
C LEU A 58 8.65 -2.21 5.38
N ASN A 59 8.45 -2.51 6.65
CA ASN A 59 9.42 -3.22 7.49
C ASN A 59 9.58 -4.70 7.10
N LEU A 60 8.68 -5.26 6.27
CA LEU A 60 8.87 -6.59 5.68
C LEU A 60 9.95 -6.59 4.59
N ARG A 61 10.29 -5.42 4.04
CA ARG A 61 11.24 -5.31 2.93
C ARG A 61 12.63 -4.97 3.47
N THR A 62 13.54 -5.95 3.40
CA THR A 62 14.89 -5.86 3.98
C THR A 62 15.78 -4.79 3.35
N ASP A 63 15.44 -4.26 2.17
CA ASP A 63 16.17 -3.14 1.55
C ASP A 63 15.97 -1.81 2.27
N PHE A 64 14.93 -1.68 3.12
CA PHE A 64 14.60 -0.43 3.78
C PHE A 64 15.13 -0.39 5.22
N ARG A 65 15.85 0.69 5.55
CA ARG A 65 16.33 0.90 6.92
C ARG A 65 15.16 1.29 7.80
N ASN A 66 15.10 0.72 8.99
CA ASN A 66 14.02 0.97 9.94
C ASN A 66 13.93 2.46 10.34
N ASP A 67 15.06 3.16 10.43
CA ASP A 67 15.13 4.61 10.65
C ASP A 67 14.45 5.41 9.53
N ASP A 68 14.64 5.04 8.26
CA ASP A 68 14.01 5.73 7.13
C ASP A 68 12.49 5.51 7.14
N ILE A 69 12.03 4.31 7.51
CA ILE A 69 10.60 3.99 7.67
C ILE A 69 9.98 4.82 8.81
N ARG A 70 10.71 5.02 9.91
CA ARG A 70 10.29 5.83 11.05
C ARG A 70 10.25 7.32 10.74
N ALA A 71 11.13 7.79 9.87
CA ALA A 71 11.21 9.18 9.42
C ALA A 71 10.09 9.57 8.43
N LEU A 72 9.34 8.61 7.88
CA LEU A 72 8.19 8.88 7.02
C LEU A 72 7.09 9.65 7.76
N LYS A 73 6.65 10.76 7.15
CA LYS A 73 5.47 11.52 7.55
C LYS A 73 4.28 11.03 6.73
N LEU A 74 3.53 10.10 7.33
CA LEU A 74 2.25 9.56 6.85
C LEU A 74 1.13 10.19 7.69
#